data_AF-A0A5C4JGL9-F1
#
_entry.id   AF-A0A5C4JGL9-F1
#
_cell.length_a   1.000
_cell.length_b   1.000
_cell.length_c   1.000
_cell.angle_alpha   90.00
_cell.angle_beta   90.00
_cell.angle_gamma   90.00
#
_symmetry.space_group_name_H-M   'P 1'
#
loop_
_entity.id
_entity.type
_entity.pdbx_description
1 polymer ?
#
loop_
_entity_poly.entity_id
_entity_poly.type
_entity_poly.pdbx_seq_one_letter_code
_entity_poly.pdbx_strand_id
1 'polypeptide(L)'
;MTGVLLALASALAYGVADVAGGLLSRRADFRAVALLGQAGGLACAVAAALCVPVDGMDATSLGWGALSGVGTGLAMVFLYRGIGRGDMSVVVPVSAVGGVALPVVVGVALLGDRPSPPAWAGIAVVLPALWLVSRSNSDEHGRVRAAIGDGLVAGAGIGIQYLALAQAGDGAGIWPVAAGRVAAVLTIAPLLWTPGFRLPTGRLAFWSAANGGLAAAALVCYLLATREQLVVVAVVLSSLYPVVPVLLGVTALRERLSAAQAAGLVGAGAAVLLLTVPV
;
A
#
# COMPACT_ATOMS: atom_id res chain seq x y z
N MET A 1 15.30 8.28 13.86
CA MET A 1 14.03 7.75 14.41
C MET A 1 12.81 8.29 13.69
N THR A 2 12.81 9.56 13.22
CA THR A 2 11.68 10.17 12.51
C THR A 2 11.23 9.36 11.28
N GLY A 3 12.15 8.91 10.43
CA GLY A 3 11.82 8.07 9.25
C GLY A 3 11.10 6.76 9.59
N VAL A 4 11.50 6.09 10.68
CA VAL A 4 10.85 4.85 11.16
C VAL A 4 9.41 5.12 11.57
N LEU A 5 9.19 6.18 12.35
CA LEU A 5 7.85 6.57 12.80
C LEU A 5 6.95 6.94 11.63
N LEU A 6 7.48 7.65 10.63
CA LEU A 6 6.75 7.98 9.40
C LEU A 6 6.40 6.73 8.58
N ALA A 7 7.31 5.77 8.44
CA ALA A 7 7.03 4.52 7.75
C ALA A 7 5.97 3.67 8.48
N LEU A 8 6.04 3.60 9.82
CA LEU A 8 5.03 2.90 10.62
C LEU A 8 3.67 3.63 10.61
N ALA A 9 3.68 4.96 10.58
CA ALA A 9 2.45 5.76 10.40
C ALA A 9 1.83 5.51 9.02
N SER A 10 2.66 5.39 7.98
CA SER A 10 2.23 4.95 6.64
C SER A 10 1.58 3.57 6.69
N ALA A 11 2.25 2.58 7.30
CA ALA A 11 1.69 1.23 7.45
C ALA A 11 0.36 1.23 8.21
N LEU A 12 0.24 2.02 9.27
CA LEU A 12 -0.99 2.15 10.04
C LEU A 12 -2.12 2.75 9.20
N ALA A 13 -1.87 3.87 8.54
CA ALA A 13 -2.86 4.55 7.71
C ALA A 13 -3.30 3.70 6.51
N TYR A 14 -2.36 3.03 5.83
CA TYR A 14 -2.67 2.08 4.78
C TYR A 14 -3.49 0.90 5.29
N GLY A 15 -3.12 0.33 6.42
CA GLY A 15 -3.82 -0.81 6.98
C GLY A 15 -5.26 -0.49 7.37
N VAL A 16 -5.52 0.70 7.91
CA VAL A 16 -6.88 1.19 8.15
C VAL A 16 -7.61 1.43 6.83
N ALA A 17 -6.95 2.03 5.83
CA ALA A 17 -7.53 2.29 4.52
C ALA A 17 -7.88 1.00 3.74
N ASP A 18 -7.12 -0.08 3.96
CA ASP A 18 -7.38 -1.38 3.34
C ASP A 18 -8.60 -2.07 3.97
N VAL A 19 -8.75 -2.01 5.30
CA VAL A 19 -9.95 -2.52 5.97
C VAL A 19 -11.18 -1.75 5.50
N ALA A 20 -11.14 -0.42 5.55
CA ALA A 20 -12.24 0.42 5.14
C ALA A 20 -12.55 0.28 3.63
N GLY A 21 -11.53 0.26 2.77
CA GLY A 21 -11.67 0.02 1.33
C GLY A 21 -12.27 -1.36 1.01
N GLY A 22 -11.84 -2.41 1.71
CA GLY A 22 -12.41 -3.75 1.62
C GLY A 22 -13.89 -3.80 2.02
N LEU A 23 -14.26 -3.15 3.13
CA LEU A 23 -15.66 -3.06 3.57
C LEU A 23 -16.53 -2.25 2.59
N LEU A 24 -15.99 -1.17 2.02
CA LEU A 24 -16.69 -0.33 1.04
C LEU A 24 -16.90 -1.06 -0.29
N SER A 25 -15.88 -1.76 -0.79
CA SER A 25 -15.93 -2.53 -2.05
C SER A 25 -16.83 -3.77 -1.99
N ARG A 26 -17.16 -4.27 -0.78
CA ARG A 26 -18.23 -5.26 -0.60
C ARG A 26 -19.65 -4.68 -0.71
N ARG A 27 -19.79 -3.37 -0.51
CA ARG A 27 -21.09 -2.66 -0.48
C ARG A 27 -21.38 -1.83 -1.73
N ALA A 28 -20.36 -1.56 -2.54
CA ALA A 28 -20.43 -0.76 -3.76
C ALA A 28 -19.49 -1.34 -4.82
N ASP A 29 -19.63 -0.89 -6.07
CA ASP A 29 -18.74 -1.28 -7.15
C ASP A 29 -17.28 -0.91 -6.81
N PHE A 30 -16.39 -1.91 -6.80
CA PHE A 30 -14.98 -1.73 -6.48
C PHE A 30 -14.28 -0.69 -7.37
N ARG A 31 -14.71 -0.55 -8.63
CA ARG A 31 -14.18 0.44 -9.57
C ARG A 31 -14.50 1.86 -9.12
N ALA A 32 -15.74 2.05 -8.64
CA ALA A 32 -16.20 3.33 -8.16
C ALA A 32 -15.57 3.71 -6.81
N VAL A 33 -15.41 2.72 -5.91
CA VAL A 33 -14.66 2.92 -4.65
C VAL A 33 -13.22 3.32 -4.93
N ALA A 34 -12.54 2.66 -5.88
CA ALA A 34 -11.18 2.99 -6.27
C ALA A 34 -11.09 4.40 -6.89
N LEU A 35 -11.99 4.76 -7.81
CA LEU A 35 -12.01 6.07 -8.45
C LEU A 35 -12.26 7.21 -7.45
N LEU A 36 -13.29 7.09 -6.61
CA LEU A 36 -13.61 8.07 -5.59
C LEU A 36 -12.49 8.18 -4.55
N GLY A 37 -11.86 7.04 -4.21
CA GLY A 37 -10.65 7.01 -3.40
C GLY A 37 -9.52 7.82 -4.03
N GLN A 38 -9.21 7.62 -5.32
CA GLN A 38 -8.17 8.41 -5.97
C GLN A 38 -8.52 9.91 -6.05
N ALA A 39 -9.80 10.27 -6.22
CA ALA A 39 -10.25 11.66 -6.20
C ALA A 39 -10.10 12.31 -4.80
N GLY A 40 -10.51 11.62 -3.74
CA GLY A 40 -10.32 12.10 -2.37
C GLY A 40 -8.84 12.14 -1.97
N GLY A 41 -8.07 11.15 -2.42
CA GLY A 41 -6.62 11.12 -2.28
C GLY A 41 -5.94 12.28 -3.00
N LEU A 42 -6.40 12.64 -4.21
CA LEU A 42 -5.90 13.80 -4.95
C LEU A 42 -6.16 15.09 -4.17
N ALA A 43 -7.38 15.28 -3.66
CA ALA A 43 -7.72 16.46 -2.86
C ALA A 43 -6.83 16.57 -1.61
N CYS A 44 -6.63 15.48 -0.87
CA CYS A 44 -5.72 15.44 0.28
C CYS A 44 -4.26 15.69 -0.11
N ALA A 45 -3.79 15.09 -1.20
CA ALA A 45 -2.41 15.25 -1.67
C ALA A 45 -2.12 16.69 -2.11
N VAL A 46 -3.07 17.33 -2.81
CA VAL A 46 -2.98 18.74 -3.19
C VAL A 46 -2.99 19.64 -1.94
N ALA A 47 -3.92 19.40 -1.00
CA ALA A 47 -3.95 20.15 0.24
C ALA A 47 -2.63 20.05 1.01
N ALA A 48 -2.06 18.84 1.12
CA ALA A 48 -0.76 18.63 1.75
C ALA A 48 0.38 19.32 0.99
N ALA A 49 0.37 19.26 -0.35
CA ALA A 49 1.38 19.91 -1.18
C ALA A 49 1.34 21.45 -1.08
N LEU A 50 0.17 22.05 -0.89
CA LEU A 50 0.04 23.49 -0.67
C LEU A 50 0.56 23.94 0.70
N CYS A 51 0.61 23.04 1.69
CA CYS A 51 1.12 23.34 3.03
C CYS A 51 2.65 23.21 3.15
N VAL A 52 3.34 22.66 2.14
CA VAL A 52 4.78 22.42 2.20
C VAL A 52 5.50 23.29 1.15
N PRO A 53 6.50 24.11 1.56
CA PRO A 53 7.31 24.87 0.63
C PRO A 53 8.02 23.98 -0.39
N VAL A 54 8.23 24.51 -1.59
CA VAL A 54 8.82 23.79 -2.72
C VAL A 54 10.02 24.59 -3.20
N ASP A 55 11.19 23.98 -3.25
CA ASP A 55 12.43 24.62 -3.73
C ASP A 55 12.49 24.63 -5.26
N GLY A 56 11.81 23.68 -5.91
CA GLY A 56 11.62 23.64 -7.35
C GLY A 56 10.72 22.50 -7.80
N MET A 57 9.85 22.76 -8.78
CA MET A 57 9.06 21.71 -9.42
C MET A 57 9.76 21.22 -10.68
N ASP A 58 10.38 20.05 -10.62
CA ASP A 58 10.99 19.40 -11.78
C ASP A 58 10.07 18.32 -12.37
N ALA A 59 10.08 18.20 -13.71
CA ALA A 59 9.24 17.24 -14.42
C ALA A 59 9.61 15.79 -14.09
N THR A 60 10.86 15.52 -13.71
CA THR A 60 11.35 14.17 -13.38
C THR A 60 10.70 13.65 -12.10
N SER A 61 10.69 14.45 -11.02
CA SER A 61 10.01 14.09 -9.77
C SER A 61 8.51 13.90 -9.94
N LEU A 62 7.86 14.74 -10.76
CA LEU A 62 6.45 14.56 -11.10
C LEU A 62 6.22 13.28 -11.93
N GLY A 63 7.14 12.95 -12.84
CA GLY A 63 7.12 11.71 -13.63
C GLY A 63 7.24 10.46 -12.76
N TRP A 64 8.13 10.47 -11.77
CA TRP A 64 8.26 9.42 -10.76
C TRP A 64 6.99 9.29 -9.91
N GLY A 65 6.42 10.42 -9.49
CA GLY A 65 5.11 10.48 -8.84
C GLY A 65 4.01 9.86 -9.69
N ALA A 66 3.93 10.21 -10.97
CA ALA A 66 2.96 9.66 -11.91
C ALA A 66 3.13 8.14 -12.10
N LEU A 67 4.36 7.65 -12.27
CA LEU A 67 4.65 6.21 -12.35
C LEU A 67 4.21 5.47 -11.07
N SER A 68 4.44 6.08 -9.90
CA SER A 68 3.92 5.55 -8.64
C SER A 68 2.39 5.46 -8.63
N GLY A 69 1.73 6.47 -9.20
CA GLY A 69 0.29 6.51 -9.43
C GLY A 69 -0.23 5.38 -10.31
N VAL A 70 0.47 5.06 -11.40
CA VAL A 70 0.13 3.91 -12.26
C VAL A 70 0.18 2.61 -11.46
N GLY A 71 1.23 2.42 -10.66
CA GLY A 71 1.34 1.29 -9.73
C GLY A 71 0.17 1.21 -8.76
N THR A 72 -0.22 2.35 -8.18
CA THR A 72 -1.38 2.45 -7.27
C THR A 72 -2.68 2.03 -7.96
N GLY A 73 -2.93 2.53 -9.16
CA GLY A 73 -4.16 2.25 -9.92
C GLY A 73 -4.28 0.76 -10.24
N LEU A 74 -3.19 0.15 -10.74
CA LEU A 74 -3.12 -1.29 -10.98
C LEU A 74 -3.31 -2.10 -9.69
N ALA A 75 -2.63 -1.71 -8.62
CA ALA A 75 -2.74 -2.36 -7.31
C ALA A 75 -4.19 -2.41 -6.82
N MET A 76 -4.85 -1.26 -6.74
CA MET A 76 -6.23 -1.17 -6.24
C MET A 76 -7.21 -1.97 -7.09
N VAL A 77 -7.13 -1.87 -8.42
CA VAL A 77 -8.07 -2.56 -9.31
C VAL A 77 -8.01 -4.07 -9.12
N PHE A 78 -6.82 -4.65 -9.13
CA PHE A 78 -6.65 -6.09 -9.06
C PHE A 78 -6.85 -6.62 -7.64
N LEU A 79 -6.39 -5.88 -6.62
CA LEU A 79 -6.63 -6.21 -5.21
C LEU A 79 -8.13 -6.23 -4.89
N TYR A 80 -8.85 -5.15 -5.22
CA TYR A 80 -10.29 -5.09 -4.93
C TYR A 80 -11.11 -6.03 -5.82
N ARG A 81 -10.66 -6.32 -7.04
CA ARG A 81 -11.29 -7.36 -7.88
C ARG A 81 -11.17 -8.74 -7.25
N GLY A 82 -9.99 -9.10 -6.74
CA GLY A 82 -9.77 -10.36 -6.05
C GLY A 82 -10.60 -10.47 -4.77
N ILE A 83 -10.59 -9.42 -3.93
CA ILE A 83 -11.40 -9.34 -2.71
C ILE A 83 -12.90 -9.43 -3.02
N GLY A 84 -13.38 -8.71 -4.03
CA GLY A 84 -14.79 -8.71 -4.43
C GLY A 84 -15.28 -10.06 -4.97
N ARG A 85 -14.37 -10.94 -5.40
CA ARG A 85 -14.66 -12.32 -5.82
C ARG A 85 -14.63 -13.33 -4.69
N GLY A 86 -14.26 -12.92 -3.47
CA GLY A 86 -14.08 -13.81 -2.32
C GLY A 86 -12.65 -14.37 -2.20
N ASP A 87 -11.73 -14.05 -3.11
CA ASP A 87 -10.38 -14.66 -3.12
C ASP A 87 -9.39 -14.00 -2.13
N MET A 88 -9.88 -13.45 -1.02
CA MET A 88 -9.10 -12.65 -0.06
C MET A 88 -7.94 -13.45 0.56
N SER A 89 -8.17 -14.74 0.85
CA SER A 89 -7.18 -15.64 1.47
C SER A 89 -5.93 -15.87 0.61
N VAL A 90 -5.99 -15.56 -0.69
CA VAL A 90 -4.88 -15.72 -1.64
C VAL A 90 -4.37 -14.36 -2.12
N VAL A 91 -5.25 -13.47 -2.53
CA VAL A 91 -4.88 -12.19 -3.17
C VAL A 91 -4.13 -11.28 -2.17
N VAL A 92 -4.57 -11.22 -0.92
CA VAL A 92 -3.97 -10.34 0.09
C VAL A 92 -2.55 -10.80 0.46
N PRO A 93 -2.29 -12.07 0.84
CA PRO A 93 -0.92 -12.55 1.08
C PRO A 93 0.01 -12.39 -0.12
N VAL A 94 -0.45 -12.74 -1.32
CA VAL A 94 0.38 -12.68 -2.53
C VAL A 94 0.76 -11.24 -2.87
N SER A 95 -0.19 -10.31 -2.78
CA SER A 95 0.07 -8.89 -3.04
C SER A 95 0.97 -8.27 -1.98
N ALA A 96 0.80 -8.60 -0.70
CA ALA A 96 1.66 -8.12 0.38
C ALA A 96 3.12 -8.57 0.20
N VAL A 97 3.35 -9.85 -0.07
CA VAL A 97 4.70 -10.38 -0.30
C VAL A 97 5.30 -9.80 -1.58
N GLY A 98 4.54 -9.76 -2.68
CA GLY A 98 4.99 -9.19 -3.96
C GLY A 98 5.33 -7.70 -3.86
N GLY A 99 4.53 -6.95 -3.11
CA GLY A 99 4.71 -5.52 -2.86
C GLY A 99 5.98 -5.17 -2.11
N VAL A 100 6.54 -6.10 -1.33
CA VAL A 100 7.83 -5.93 -0.63
C VAL A 100 8.98 -6.52 -1.42
N ALA A 101 8.80 -7.72 -1.97
CA ALA A 101 9.87 -8.44 -2.64
C ALA A 101 10.41 -7.66 -3.84
N LEU A 102 9.53 -7.06 -4.66
CA LEU A 102 9.94 -6.28 -5.83
C LEU A 102 10.80 -5.06 -5.43
N PRO A 103 10.38 -4.18 -4.51
CA PRO A 103 11.22 -3.08 -4.04
C PRO A 103 12.54 -3.51 -3.40
N VAL A 104 12.55 -4.59 -2.63
CA VAL A 104 13.79 -5.08 -2.00
C VAL A 104 14.79 -5.52 -3.07
N VAL A 105 14.36 -6.31 -4.04
CA VAL A 105 15.23 -6.80 -5.13
C VAL A 105 15.75 -5.62 -5.96
N VAL A 106 14.87 -4.70 -6.37
CA VAL A 106 15.27 -3.53 -7.17
C VAL A 106 16.16 -2.58 -6.37
N GLY A 107 15.83 -2.32 -5.11
CA GLY A 107 16.62 -1.49 -4.21
C GLY A 107 18.06 -1.97 -4.09
N VAL A 108 18.24 -3.25 -3.79
CA VAL A 108 19.57 -3.84 -3.60
C VAL A 108 20.30 -4.03 -4.93
N ALA A 109 19.63 -4.56 -5.96
CA ALA A 109 20.29 -4.96 -7.20
C ALA A 109 20.52 -3.80 -8.19
N LEU A 110 19.62 -2.80 -8.21
CA LEU A 110 19.63 -1.74 -9.22
C LEU A 110 19.88 -0.35 -8.62
N LEU A 111 19.38 -0.07 -7.42
CA LEU A 111 19.54 1.23 -6.75
C LEU A 111 20.76 1.29 -5.82
N GLY A 112 21.41 0.14 -5.58
CA GLY A 112 22.64 0.06 -4.81
C GLY A 112 22.44 0.16 -3.30
N ASP A 113 21.23 -0.08 -2.79
CA ASP A 113 20.96 -0.13 -1.35
C ASP A 113 21.85 -1.20 -0.70
N ARG A 114 22.51 -0.81 0.40
CA ARG A 114 23.35 -1.70 1.21
C ARG A 114 22.77 -1.83 2.62
N PRO A 115 21.71 -2.65 2.81
CA PRO A 115 21.16 -2.90 4.14
C PRO A 115 22.24 -3.50 5.04
N SER A 116 22.21 -3.11 6.31
CA SER A 116 23.05 -3.72 7.33
C SER A 116 22.68 -5.20 7.55
N PRO A 117 23.57 -6.02 8.13
CA PRO A 117 23.25 -7.40 8.48
C PRO A 117 21.94 -7.59 9.29
N PRO A 118 21.63 -6.78 10.32
CA PRO A 118 20.33 -6.90 11.00
C PRO A 118 19.17 -6.49 10.11
N ALA A 119 19.32 -5.50 9.23
CA ALA A 119 18.27 -5.13 8.28
C ALA A 119 17.96 -6.27 7.29
N TRP A 120 18.97 -7.01 6.83
CA TRP A 120 18.79 -8.22 6.01
C TRP A 120 18.02 -9.31 6.75
N ALA A 121 18.33 -9.55 8.03
CA ALA A 121 17.57 -10.49 8.85
C ALA A 121 16.10 -10.04 8.98
N GLY A 122 15.86 -8.74 9.19
CA GLY A 122 14.51 -8.17 9.24
C GLY A 122 13.74 -8.39 7.94
N ILE A 123 14.36 -8.12 6.79
CA ILE A 123 13.78 -8.38 5.45
C ILE A 123 13.47 -9.87 5.26
N ALA A 124 14.37 -10.77 5.66
CA ALA A 124 14.14 -12.20 5.53
C ALA A 124 12.96 -12.69 6.39
N VAL A 125 12.77 -12.09 7.58
CA VAL A 125 11.66 -12.41 8.49
C VAL A 125 10.34 -11.79 8.06
N VAL A 126 10.36 -10.60 7.44
CA VAL A 126 9.12 -9.86 7.13
C VAL A 126 8.27 -10.58 6.08
N LEU A 127 8.88 -11.19 5.06
CA LEU A 127 8.15 -11.85 3.98
C LEU A 127 7.28 -13.02 4.47
N PRO A 128 7.82 -14.01 5.23
CA PRO A 128 6.99 -15.06 5.81
C PRO A 128 6.03 -14.51 6.86
N ALA A 129 6.41 -13.47 7.62
CA ALA A 129 5.51 -12.83 8.58
C ALA A 129 4.26 -12.25 7.90
N LEU A 130 4.42 -11.48 6.83
CA LEU A 130 3.32 -10.91 6.06
C LEU A 130 2.42 -11.99 5.46
N TRP A 131 3.01 -13.08 4.96
CA TRP A 131 2.26 -14.23 4.48
C TRP A 131 1.38 -14.84 5.57
N LEU A 132 1.96 -15.10 6.74
CA LEU A 132 1.26 -15.73 7.87
C LEU A 132 0.17 -14.85 8.46
N VAL A 133 0.41 -13.53 8.58
CA VAL A 133 -0.57 -12.54 9.05
C VAL A 133 -1.74 -12.45 8.07
N SER A 134 -1.46 -12.43 6.77
CA SER A 134 -2.49 -12.21 5.75
C SER A 134 -3.33 -13.46 5.44
N ARG A 135 -2.91 -14.63 5.93
CA ARG A 135 -3.59 -15.90 5.65
C ARG A 135 -4.87 -16.00 6.49
N SER A 136 -6.02 -16.12 5.82
CA SER A 136 -7.28 -16.49 6.47
C SER A 136 -7.58 -17.98 6.28
N ASN A 137 -8.19 -18.63 7.27
CA ASN A 137 -8.58 -20.04 7.26
C ASN A 137 -9.85 -20.31 6.42
N SER A 138 -10.10 -19.52 5.39
CA SER A 138 -11.30 -19.67 4.56
C SER A 138 -11.09 -20.82 3.56
N ASP A 139 -11.87 -21.90 3.67
CA ASP A 139 -11.97 -23.01 2.70
C ASP A 139 -12.66 -22.58 1.39
N GLU A 140 -12.30 -21.41 0.85
CA GLU A 140 -12.88 -20.89 -0.38
C GLU A 140 -12.19 -21.54 -1.59
N HIS A 141 -12.85 -22.56 -2.11
CA HIS A 141 -12.51 -23.27 -3.34
C HIS A 141 -12.86 -22.40 -4.56
N GLY A 142 -12.13 -21.29 -4.75
CA GLY A 142 -12.18 -20.44 -5.93
C GLY A 142 -11.19 -20.87 -7.03
N ARG A 143 -11.17 -20.14 -8.15
CA ARG A 143 -10.17 -20.29 -9.22
C ARG A 143 -8.81 -19.76 -8.72
N VAL A 144 -8.10 -20.54 -7.91
CA VAL A 144 -6.81 -20.19 -7.26
C VAL A 144 -5.83 -19.51 -8.22
N ARG A 145 -5.75 -19.96 -9.48
CA ARG A 145 -4.90 -19.33 -10.51
C ARG A 145 -5.25 -17.86 -10.79
N ALA A 146 -6.53 -17.54 -10.90
CA ALA A 146 -6.97 -16.16 -11.14
C ALA A 146 -6.69 -15.27 -9.92
N ALA A 147 -6.90 -15.81 -8.71
CA ALA A 147 -6.58 -15.13 -7.46
C ALA A 147 -5.07 -14.82 -7.31
N ILE A 148 -4.22 -15.79 -7.65
CA ILE A 148 -2.76 -15.59 -7.69
C ILE A 148 -2.40 -14.51 -8.71
N GLY A 149 -2.98 -14.55 -9.92
CA GLY A 149 -2.76 -13.53 -10.93
C GLY A 149 -3.14 -12.12 -10.44
N ASP A 150 -4.29 -11.99 -9.79
CA ASP A 150 -4.75 -10.73 -9.21
C ASP A 150 -3.80 -10.25 -8.10
N GLY A 151 -3.36 -11.15 -7.21
CA GLY A 151 -2.38 -10.85 -6.17
C GLY A 151 -1.02 -10.43 -6.72
N LEU A 152 -0.51 -11.08 -7.77
CA LEU A 152 0.79 -10.76 -8.37
C LEU A 152 0.78 -9.41 -9.06
N VAL A 153 -0.26 -9.10 -9.84
CA VAL A 153 -0.41 -7.78 -10.47
C VAL A 153 -0.56 -6.71 -9.40
N ALA A 154 -1.33 -6.99 -8.34
CA ALA A 154 -1.48 -6.05 -7.25
C ALA A 154 -0.16 -5.80 -6.51
N GLY A 155 0.59 -6.85 -6.19
CA GLY A 155 1.91 -6.75 -5.55
C GLY A 155 2.92 -6.02 -6.43
N ALA A 156 2.95 -6.29 -7.74
CA ALA A 156 3.78 -5.54 -8.67
C ALA A 156 3.40 -4.05 -8.70
N GLY A 157 2.11 -3.73 -8.69
CA GLY A 157 1.62 -2.36 -8.60
C GLY A 157 2.06 -1.65 -7.32
N ILE A 158 1.96 -2.30 -6.17
CA ILE A 158 2.45 -1.78 -4.87
C ILE A 158 3.95 -1.56 -4.90
N GLY A 159 4.70 -2.52 -5.47
CA GLY A 159 6.15 -2.40 -5.58
C GLY A 159 6.58 -1.24 -6.49
N ILE A 160 5.95 -1.09 -7.66
CA ILE A 160 6.16 0.05 -8.56
C ILE A 160 5.80 1.35 -7.85
N GLN A 161 4.68 1.39 -7.13
CA GLN A 161 4.24 2.55 -6.37
C GLN A 161 5.33 3.03 -5.41
N TYR A 162 5.85 2.14 -4.57
CA TYR A 162 6.86 2.49 -3.59
C TYR A 162 8.20 2.84 -4.21
N LEU A 163 8.69 2.02 -5.15
CA LEU A 163 9.97 2.25 -5.83
C LEU A 163 9.99 3.57 -6.56
N ALA A 164 8.97 3.83 -7.39
CA ALA A 164 8.92 5.04 -8.20
C ALA A 164 8.80 6.28 -7.31
N LEU A 165 7.98 6.25 -6.26
CA LEU A 165 7.81 7.40 -5.39
C LEU A 165 9.08 7.71 -4.59
N ALA A 166 9.88 6.70 -4.23
CA ALA A 166 11.17 6.89 -3.58
C ALA A 166 12.23 7.58 -4.47
N GLN A 167 12.04 7.60 -5.80
CA GLN A 167 12.92 8.31 -6.72
C GLN A 167 12.53 9.79 -6.91
N ALA A 168 11.38 10.22 -6.36
CA ALA A 168 10.95 11.60 -6.49
C ALA A 168 11.82 12.51 -5.62
N GLY A 169 12.43 13.53 -6.23
CA GLY A 169 13.36 14.41 -5.57
C GLY A 169 12.72 15.26 -4.46
N ASP A 170 13.53 15.63 -3.48
CA ASP A 170 13.07 16.35 -2.29
C ASP A 170 12.57 17.76 -2.59
N GLY A 171 13.19 18.41 -3.59
CA GLY A 171 12.86 19.77 -4.00
C GLY A 171 11.40 19.94 -4.48
N ALA A 172 10.77 18.87 -4.98
CA ALA A 172 9.38 18.88 -5.45
C ALA A 172 8.34 18.82 -4.31
N GLY A 173 8.76 18.74 -3.05
CA GLY A 173 7.86 18.69 -1.90
C GLY A 173 6.94 17.46 -1.95
N ILE A 174 5.63 17.66 -1.82
CA ILE A 174 4.61 16.58 -1.84
C ILE A 174 3.93 16.44 -3.23
N TRP A 175 4.22 17.33 -4.18
CA TRP A 175 3.63 17.29 -5.53
C TRP A 175 3.75 15.95 -6.28
N PRO A 176 4.81 15.13 -6.10
CA PRO A 176 4.87 13.80 -6.68
C PRO A 176 3.69 12.90 -6.26
N VAL A 177 3.20 13.02 -5.02
CA VAL A 177 2.03 12.27 -4.55
C VAL A 177 0.78 12.70 -5.30
N ALA A 178 0.58 14.02 -5.48
CA ALA A 178 -0.55 14.57 -6.21
C ALA A 178 -0.53 14.15 -7.70
N ALA A 179 0.63 14.24 -8.36
CA ALA A 179 0.83 13.73 -9.72
C ALA A 179 0.50 12.23 -9.82
N GLY A 180 0.91 11.45 -8.82
CA GLY A 180 0.55 10.04 -8.70
C GLY A 180 -0.96 9.81 -8.57
N ARG A 181 -1.68 10.63 -7.80
CA ARG A 181 -3.15 10.48 -7.72
C ARG A 181 -3.83 10.76 -9.06
N VAL A 182 -3.37 11.76 -9.82
CA VAL A 182 -3.87 12.03 -11.19
C VAL A 182 -3.61 10.82 -12.09
N ALA A 183 -2.39 10.29 -12.10
CA ALA A 183 -2.04 9.12 -12.91
C ALA A 183 -2.85 7.86 -12.50
N ALA A 184 -3.12 7.68 -11.20
CA ALA A 184 -3.96 6.59 -10.72
C ALA A 184 -5.41 6.71 -11.21
N VAL A 185 -6.00 7.93 -11.18
CA VAL A 185 -7.32 8.18 -11.78
C VAL A 185 -7.32 7.81 -13.27
N LEU A 186 -6.31 8.25 -14.02
CA LEU A 186 -6.19 7.96 -15.46
C LEU A 186 -5.99 6.46 -15.73
N THR A 187 -5.30 5.75 -14.85
CA THR A 187 -5.11 4.29 -14.95
C THR A 187 -6.41 3.53 -14.74
N ILE A 188 -7.29 4.04 -13.87
CA ILE A 188 -8.60 3.41 -13.56
C ILE A 188 -9.68 3.82 -14.56
N ALA A 189 -9.59 5.04 -15.12
CA ALA A 189 -10.60 5.61 -16.02
C ALA A 189 -11.06 4.69 -17.17
N PRO A 190 -10.17 3.95 -17.87
CA PRO A 190 -10.55 2.96 -18.88
C PRO A 190 -11.60 1.95 -18.44
N LEU A 191 -11.58 1.56 -17.16
CA LEU A 191 -12.47 0.55 -16.61
C LEU A 191 -13.89 1.07 -16.39
N LEU A 192 -14.09 2.38 -16.38
CA LEU A 192 -15.40 3.01 -16.17
C LEU A 192 -16.33 2.82 -17.38
N TRP A 193 -15.77 2.61 -18.57
CA TRP A 193 -16.53 2.32 -19.79
C TRP A 193 -16.94 0.85 -19.92
N THR A 194 -16.56 0.00 -18.96
CA THR A 194 -16.97 -1.42 -18.99
C THR A 194 -18.39 -1.59 -18.41
N PRO A 195 -19.21 -2.50 -18.96
CA PRO A 195 -20.59 -2.71 -18.50
C PRO A 195 -20.69 -2.98 -17.00
N GLY A 196 -21.80 -2.54 -16.41
CA GLY A 196 -22.11 -2.76 -14.99
C GLY A 196 -21.51 -1.74 -14.02
N PHE A 197 -20.76 -0.75 -14.49
CA PHE A 197 -20.23 0.32 -13.65
C PHE A 197 -21.36 1.12 -12.98
N ARG A 198 -21.27 1.29 -11.65
CA ARG A 198 -22.22 2.10 -10.88
C ARG A 198 -21.51 2.96 -9.84
N LEU A 199 -21.71 4.28 -9.92
CA LEU A 199 -21.25 5.22 -8.91
C LEU A 199 -22.11 5.12 -7.65
N PRO A 200 -21.53 4.90 -6.46
CA PRO A 200 -22.25 5.04 -5.22
C PRO A 200 -22.56 6.53 -4.97
N THR A 201 -23.63 6.80 -4.23
CA THR A 201 -24.04 8.16 -3.86
C THR A 201 -24.11 8.34 -2.35
N GLY A 202 -24.14 9.60 -1.90
CA GLY A 202 -24.27 9.96 -0.49
C GLY A 202 -23.13 9.45 0.38
N ARG A 203 -23.46 8.78 1.48
CA ARG A 203 -22.51 8.38 2.54
C ARG A 203 -21.42 7.43 2.03
N LEU A 204 -21.75 6.52 1.12
CA LEU A 204 -20.77 5.59 0.53
C LEU A 204 -19.73 6.35 -0.29
N ALA A 205 -20.15 7.31 -1.11
CA ALA A 205 -19.23 8.12 -1.91
C ALA A 205 -18.27 8.94 -1.04
N PHE A 206 -18.80 9.56 0.01
CA PHE A 206 -18.00 10.31 0.98
C PHE A 206 -16.94 9.42 1.64
N TRP A 207 -17.32 8.25 2.16
CA TRP A 207 -16.36 7.34 2.79
C TRP A 207 -15.34 6.75 1.82
N SER A 208 -15.72 6.51 0.56
CA SER A 208 -14.75 6.13 -0.48
C SER A 208 -13.70 7.22 -0.71
N ALA A 209 -14.12 8.49 -0.80
CA ALA A 209 -13.20 9.60 -0.92
C ALA A 209 -12.32 9.78 0.32
N ALA A 210 -12.92 9.73 1.52
CA ALA A 210 -12.18 9.83 2.78
C ALA A 210 -11.14 8.71 2.95
N ASN A 211 -11.47 7.48 2.55
CA ASN A 211 -10.55 6.35 2.55
C ASN A 211 -9.33 6.62 1.67
N GLY A 212 -9.55 7.18 0.48
CA GLY A 212 -8.49 7.58 -0.43
C GLY A 212 -7.64 8.74 0.09
N GLY A 213 -8.25 9.68 0.83
CA GLY A 213 -7.54 10.73 1.56
C GLY A 213 -6.58 10.15 2.60
N LEU A 214 -7.03 9.16 3.38
CA LEU A 214 -6.19 8.45 4.34
C LEU A 214 -5.04 7.69 3.64
N ALA A 215 -5.32 7.03 2.52
CA ALA A 215 -4.28 6.36 1.72
C ALA A 215 -3.27 7.35 1.12
N ALA A 216 -3.69 8.57 0.75
CA ALA A 216 -2.79 9.62 0.30
C ALA A 216 -1.91 10.13 1.46
N ALA A 217 -2.48 10.30 2.67
CA ALA A 217 -1.70 10.64 3.85
C ALA A 217 -0.64 9.56 4.16
N ALA A 218 -0.99 8.27 4.01
CA ALA A 218 -0.03 7.18 4.13
C ALA A 218 1.15 7.33 3.14
N LEU A 219 0.87 7.66 1.88
CA LEU A 219 1.91 7.91 0.87
C LEU A 219 2.78 9.12 1.18
N VAL A 220 2.21 10.19 1.72
CA VAL A 220 2.98 11.34 2.18
C VAL A 220 3.92 10.92 3.30
N CYS A 221 3.44 10.17 4.29
CA CYS A 221 4.28 9.62 5.36
C CYS A 221 5.39 8.72 4.80
N TYR A 222 5.09 7.85 3.83
CA TYR A 222 6.10 7.02 3.17
C TYR A 222 7.16 7.86 2.43
N LEU A 223 6.74 8.85 1.62
CA LEU A 223 7.65 9.72 0.89
C LEU A 223 8.57 10.48 1.85
N LEU A 224 8.03 11.00 2.95
CA LEU A 224 8.83 11.65 3.98
C LEU A 224 9.77 10.65 4.67
N ALA A 225 9.33 9.40 4.88
CA ALA A 225 10.18 8.36 5.44
C ALA A 225 11.38 8.03 4.53
N THR A 226 11.20 8.00 3.20
CA THR A 226 12.30 7.72 2.25
C THR A 226 13.35 8.83 2.19
N ARG A 227 13.04 10.04 2.71
CA ARG A 227 14.01 11.14 2.84
C ARG A 227 14.90 11.01 4.08
N GLU A 228 14.42 10.30 5.08
CA GLU A 228 15.02 10.21 6.41
C GLU A 228 15.77 8.89 6.65
N GLN A 229 15.60 7.89 5.77
CA GLN A 229 16.23 6.57 5.88
C GLN A 229 16.33 5.86 4.52
N LEU A 230 17.03 4.73 4.49
CA LEU A 230 17.16 3.88 3.30
C LEU A 230 15.78 3.49 2.72
N VAL A 231 15.67 3.52 1.39
CA VAL A 231 14.44 3.19 0.67
C VAL A 231 13.96 1.80 1.02
N VAL A 232 14.84 0.79 0.99
CA VAL A 232 14.48 -0.59 1.38
C VAL A 232 13.89 -0.65 2.79
N VAL A 233 14.44 0.09 3.76
CA VAL A 233 13.92 0.09 5.15
C VAL A 233 12.55 0.77 5.21
N ALA A 234 12.40 1.94 4.57
CA ALA A 234 11.14 2.67 4.52
C ALA A 234 10.02 1.84 3.86
N VAL A 235 10.32 1.14 2.77
CA VAL A 235 9.37 0.28 2.06
C VAL A 235 8.94 -0.89 2.93
N VAL A 236 9.89 -1.60 3.54
CA VAL A 236 9.57 -2.79 4.34
C VAL A 236 8.70 -2.40 5.53
N LEU A 237 9.07 -1.34 6.26
CA LEU A 237 8.29 -0.85 7.39
C LEU A 237 6.89 -0.38 6.97
N SER A 238 6.78 0.34 5.84
CA SER A 238 5.48 0.82 5.33
C SER A 238 4.60 -0.32 4.81
N SER A 239 5.20 -1.43 4.38
CA SER A 239 4.50 -2.62 3.90
C SER A 239 4.00 -3.55 5.00
N LEU A 240 4.18 -3.18 6.27
CA LEU A 240 3.59 -3.86 7.42
C LEU A 240 2.09 -3.59 7.59
N TYR A 241 1.48 -2.84 6.67
CA TYR A 241 0.04 -2.55 6.69
C TYR A 241 -0.88 -3.79 6.86
N PRO A 242 -0.56 -5.02 6.41
CA PRO A 242 -1.41 -6.20 6.64
C PRO A 242 -1.53 -6.61 8.11
N VAL A 243 -0.63 -6.14 8.99
CA VAL A 243 -0.71 -6.34 10.44
C VAL A 243 -1.94 -5.66 11.03
N VAL A 244 -2.30 -4.49 10.51
CA VAL A 244 -3.38 -3.66 11.06
C VAL A 244 -4.76 -4.33 10.93
N PRO A 245 -5.19 -4.88 9.77
CA PRO A 245 -6.41 -5.66 9.67
C PRO A 245 -6.51 -6.77 10.72
N VAL A 246 -5.43 -7.52 10.97
CA VAL A 246 -5.43 -8.62 11.95
C VAL A 246 -5.59 -8.08 13.37
N LEU A 247 -4.86 -7.03 13.73
CA LEU A 247 -5.00 -6.39 15.04
C LEU A 247 -6.41 -5.82 15.24
N LEU A 248 -7.00 -5.20 14.22
CA LEU A 248 -8.38 -4.71 14.28
C LEU A 248 -9.40 -5.85 14.40
N GLY A 249 -9.23 -6.96 13.67
CA GLY A 249 -10.09 -8.13 13.82
C GLY A 249 -10.06 -8.72 15.23
N VAL A 250 -8.87 -8.83 15.81
CA VAL A 250 -8.72 -9.36 17.18
C VAL A 250 -9.26 -8.39 18.23
N THR A 251 -9.01 -7.09 18.09
CA THR A 251 -9.37 -6.10 19.12
C THR A 251 -10.82 -5.63 19.02
N ALA A 252 -11.28 -5.27 17.81
CA ALA A 252 -12.61 -4.72 17.60
C ALA A 252 -13.66 -5.82 17.41
N LEU A 253 -13.32 -6.92 16.72
CA LEU A 253 -14.24 -8.02 16.42
C LEU A 253 -14.09 -9.22 17.38
N ARG A 254 -13.08 -9.20 18.27
CA ARG A 254 -12.77 -10.30 19.22
C ARG A 254 -12.60 -11.64 18.53
N GLU A 255 -12.06 -11.63 17.32
CA GLU A 255 -11.75 -12.84 16.57
C GLU A 255 -10.62 -13.61 17.24
N ARG A 256 -10.66 -14.95 17.11
CA ARG A 256 -9.62 -15.82 17.65
C ARG A 256 -8.40 -15.77 16.74
N LEU A 257 -7.26 -15.39 17.32
CA LEU A 257 -5.96 -15.45 16.65
C LEU A 257 -5.59 -16.90 16.33
N SER A 258 -5.35 -17.18 15.06
CA SER A 258 -4.72 -18.44 14.67
C SER A 258 -3.24 -18.47 15.07
N ALA A 259 -2.68 -19.66 15.31
CA ALA A 259 -1.26 -19.81 15.61
C ALA A 259 -0.37 -19.24 14.49
N ALA A 260 -0.81 -19.36 13.22
CA ALA A 260 -0.12 -18.78 12.08
C ALA A 260 -0.09 -17.24 12.15
N GLN A 261 -1.24 -16.60 12.36
CA GLN A 261 -1.30 -15.13 12.51
C GLN A 261 -0.50 -14.64 13.71
N ALA A 262 -0.53 -15.37 14.84
CA ALA A 262 0.27 -15.02 16.01
C ALA A 262 1.78 -15.08 15.71
N ALA A 263 2.25 -16.16 15.07
CA ALA A 263 3.63 -16.28 14.63
C ALA A 263 4.01 -15.18 13.63
N GLY A 264 3.10 -14.84 12.72
CA GLY A 264 3.28 -13.74 11.77
C GLY A 264 3.40 -12.37 12.45
N LEU A 265 2.54 -12.08 13.45
CA LEU A 265 2.61 -10.83 14.22
C LEU A 265 3.92 -10.70 15.01
N VAL A 266 4.35 -11.79 15.66
CA VAL A 266 5.63 -11.84 16.37
C VAL A 266 6.79 -11.64 15.38
N GLY A 267 6.74 -12.30 14.22
CA GLY A 267 7.74 -12.13 13.16
C GLY A 267 7.78 -10.69 12.62
N ALA A 268 6.64 -10.05 12.41
CA ALA A 268 6.55 -8.66 11.99
C ALA A 268 7.16 -7.72 13.05
N GLY A 269 6.86 -7.94 14.34
CA GLY A 269 7.48 -7.18 15.44
C GLY A 269 8.99 -7.36 15.51
N ALA A 270 9.48 -8.60 15.35
CA ALA A 270 10.91 -8.89 15.29
C ALA A 270 11.58 -8.20 14.08
N ALA A 271 10.92 -8.21 12.91
CA ALA A 271 11.42 -7.51 11.73
C ALA A 271 11.54 -6.00 11.96
N VAL A 272 10.55 -5.36 12.61
CA VAL A 272 10.64 -3.94 12.99
C VAL A 272 11.84 -3.68 13.90
N LEU A 273 12.04 -4.51 14.94
CA LEU A 273 13.19 -4.36 15.82
C LEU A 273 14.52 -4.47 15.06
N LEU A 274 14.65 -5.49 14.21
CA LEU A 274 15.85 -5.72 13.40
C LEU A 274 16.14 -4.58 12.41
N LEU A 275 15.11 -3.99 11.82
CA LEU A 275 15.22 -2.87 10.87
C LEU A 275 15.51 -1.52 11.54
N THR A 276 15.29 -1.41 12.85
CA THR A 276 15.42 -0.15 13.60
C THR A 276 16.67 -0.11 14.48
N VAL A 277 17.46 -1.19 14.51
CA VAL A 277 18.76 -1.21 15.19
C VAL A 277 19.66 -0.15 14.55
N PRO A 278 20.18 0.83 15.31
CA PRO A 278 21.16 1.78 14.78
C PRO A 278 22.45 1.02 14.42
N VAL A 279 22.99 1.34 13.24
CA VAL A 279 24.21 0.74 12.66
C VAL A 279 25.30 1.79 12.67
#